data_AF-A0A2V2U8R9-F1
#
_entry.id   AF-A0A2V2U8R9-F1
#
_cell.length_a   1.000
_cell.length_b   1.000
_cell.length_c   1.000
_cell.angle_alpha   90.00
_cell.angle_beta   90.00
_cell.angle_gamma   90.00
#
_symmetry.space_group_name_H-M   'P 1'
#
loop_
_entity.id
_entity.type
_entity.pdbx_description
1 polymer ?
#
loop_
_entity_poly.entity_id
_entity_poly.type
_entity_poly.pdbx_seq_one_letter_code
_entity_poly.pdbx_strand_id
1 'polypeptide(L)'
;MNKQNAYVGISAKKGPILLGVIFSALNPFFLIWWFTIGLKLISDSIQFFGFVTGILFLFSFHIWIDYAWLIITSYLIYRGVSILKTKFYSALLISTSAILAFYGVYIILTIF
;
A
#
# COMPACT_ATOMS: atom_id res chain seq x y z
N MET A 1 -12.88 -0.46 -39.08
CA MET A 1 -11.87 0.35 -38.37
C MET A 1 -12.02 0.08 -36.88
N ASN A 2 -11.15 -0.78 -36.32
CA ASN A 2 -11.35 -1.45 -35.03
C ASN A 2 -10.81 -0.59 -33.87
N LYS A 3 -11.67 -0.21 -32.91
CA LYS A 3 -11.35 0.67 -31.76
C LYS A 3 -10.42 0.03 -30.71
N GLN A 4 -9.95 -1.20 -30.94
CA GLN A 4 -9.11 -1.96 -30.01
C GLN A 4 -7.64 -1.50 -30.00
N ASN A 5 -7.17 -0.76 -31.00
CA ASN A 5 -5.74 -0.42 -31.18
C ASN A 5 -5.27 0.83 -30.42
N ALA A 6 -6.17 1.60 -29.80
CA ALA A 6 -5.81 2.85 -29.11
C ALA A 6 -5.36 2.65 -27.65
N TYR A 7 -5.67 1.50 -27.04
CA TYR A 7 -5.41 1.24 -25.61
C TYR A 7 -4.19 0.35 -25.35
N VAL A 8 -3.45 -0.02 -26.40
CA VAL A 8 -2.34 -1.01 -26.34
C VAL A 8 -0.97 -0.35 -26.08
N GLY A 9 -0.93 0.96 -25.81
CA GLY A 9 0.31 1.73 -25.67
C GLY A 9 0.98 1.72 -24.28
N ILE A 10 0.43 1.05 -23.27
CA ILE A 10 1.08 0.94 -21.96
C ILE A 10 1.59 -0.49 -21.81
N SER A 11 2.87 -0.69 -22.08
CA SER A 11 3.58 -1.97 -21.97
C SER A 11 3.46 -2.55 -20.55
N ALA A 12 2.42 -3.36 -20.34
CA ALA A 12 1.99 -3.93 -19.07
C ALA A 12 2.78 -5.18 -18.64
N LYS A 13 4.10 -5.22 -18.89
CA LYS A 13 4.95 -6.37 -18.49
C LYS A 13 5.98 -6.10 -17.40
N LYS A 14 6.28 -4.82 -17.09
CA LYS A 14 7.19 -4.43 -15.99
C LYS A 14 6.57 -3.54 -14.92
N GLY A 15 5.31 -3.13 -15.12
CA GLY A 15 4.65 -2.07 -14.35
C GLY A 15 4.32 -2.41 -12.89
N PRO A 16 3.72 -3.56 -12.54
CA PRO A 16 3.09 -3.70 -11.22
C PRO A 16 4.07 -3.70 -10.04
N ILE A 17 5.19 -4.42 -10.16
CA ILE A 17 6.18 -4.54 -9.09
C ILE A 17 6.96 -3.23 -8.95
N LEU A 18 7.36 -2.63 -10.07
CA LEU A 18 8.08 -1.35 -10.06
C LEU A 18 7.20 -0.21 -9.54
N LEU A 19 5.93 -0.15 -9.96
CA LEU A 19 4.94 0.78 -9.40
C LEU A 19 4.76 0.54 -7.91
N GLY A 20 4.63 -0.71 -7.47
CA GLY A 20 4.50 -1.05 -6.05
C GLY A 20 5.70 -0.58 -5.20
N VAL A 21 6.92 -0.78 -5.69
CA VAL A 21 8.15 -0.32 -5.01
C VAL A 21 8.20 1.21 -4.97
N ILE A 22 7.94 1.88 -6.09
CA ILE A 22 7.94 3.36 -6.17
C ILE A 22 6.87 3.93 -5.24
N PHE A 23 5.64 3.40 -5.27
CA PHE A 23 4.56 3.85 -4.41
C PHE A 23 4.85 3.59 -2.92
N SER A 24 5.52 2.50 -2.57
CA SER A 24 5.88 2.22 -1.17
C SER A 24 7.01 3.13 -0.69
N ALA A 25 8.03 3.36 -1.53
CA ALA A 25 9.18 4.20 -1.19
C ALA A 25 8.84 5.69 -1.14
N LEU A 26 7.96 6.17 -2.04
CA LEU A 26 7.49 7.56 -2.05
C LEU A 26 6.35 7.82 -1.06
N ASN A 27 5.90 6.81 -0.31
CA ASN A 27 4.83 7.00 0.68
C ASN A 27 5.42 7.57 1.98
N PRO A 28 5.18 8.86 2.30
CA PRO A 28 5.72 9.47 3.52
C PRO A 28 5.22 8.76 4.78
N PHE A 29 4.01 8.20 4.75
CA PHE A 29 3.46 7.46 5.89
C PHE A 29 4.24 6.19 6.19
N PHE A 30 4.70 5.46 5.16
CA PHE A 30 5.49 4.25 5.34
C PHE A 30 6.83 4.56 6.02
N LEU A 31 7.52 5.61 5.57
CA LEU A 31 8.77 6.07 6.15
C LEU A 31 8.58 6.54 7.59
N ILE A 32 7.62 7.42 7.85
CA ILE A 32 7.34 7.96 9.19
C ILE A 32 6.99 6.81 10.15
N TRP A 33 6.16 5.85 9.73
CA TRP A 33 5.79 4.71 10.55
C TRP A 33 7.00 3.85 10.93
N TRP A 34 7.89 3.56 9.97
CA TRP A 34 9.10 2.78 10.23
C TRP A 34 10.04 3.47 11.22
N PHE A 35 10.25 4.79 11.04
CA PHE A 35 11.10 5.58 11.94
C PHE A 35 10.50 5.83 13.32
N THR A 36 9.18 5.74 13.48
CA THR A 36 8.51 6.02 14.76
C THR A 36 8.10 4.74 15.47
N ILE A 37 7.03 4.10 14.98
CA ILE A 37 6.42 2.91 15.58
C ILE A 37 7.32 1.68 15.37
N GLY A 38 7.94 1.54 14.20
CA GLY A 38 8.85 0.43 13.90
C GLY A 38 10.04 0.37 14.87
N LEU A 39 10.76 1.48 15.03
CA LEU A 39 11.87 1.56 15.98
C LEU A 39 11.43 1.34 17.43
N LYS A 40 10.26 1.85 17.81
CA LYS A 40 9.71 1.63 19.15
C LYS A 40 9.43 0.14 19.41
N LEU A 41 8.78 -0.55 18.48
CA LEU A 41 8.51 -1.99 18.61
C LEU A 41 9.80 -2.80 18.78
N ILE A 42 10.84 -2.45 18.02
CA ILE A 42 12.16 -3.07 18.13
C ILE A 42 12.77 -2.82 19.51
N SER A 43 12.76 -1.56 19.97
CA SER A 43 13.28 -1.18 21.29
C SER A 43 12.55 -1.92 22.42
N ASP A 44 11.22 -1.94 22.39
CA ASP A 44 10.40 -2.62 23.39
C ASP A 44 10.67 -4.13 23.39
N SER A 45 10.80 -4.74 22.20
CA SER A 45 11.06 -6.18 22.09
C SER A 45 12.44 -6.59 22.61
N ILE A 46 13.46 -5.76 22.39
CA ILE A 46 14.81 -5.97 22.96
C ILE A 46 14.75 -5.86 24.49
N GLN A 47 13.98 -4.91 25.02
CA GLN A 47 13.84 -4.71 26.46
C GLN A 47 13.17 -5.90 27.16
N PHE A 48 12.13 -6.49 26.57
CA PHE A 48 11.38 -7.60 27.18
C PHE A 48 12.03 -8.97 26.99
N PHE A 49 12.62 -9.25 25.82
CA PHE A 49 13.05 -10.60 25.45
C PHE A 49 14.54 -10.72 25.14
N GLY A 50 15.32 -9.64 25.19
CA GLY A 50 16.74 -9.61 24.83
C GLY A 50 16.98 -9.49 23.32
N PHE A 51 18.22 -9.20 22.92
CA PHE A 51 18.55 -8.77 21.55
C PHE A 51 18.22 -9.82 20.47
N VAL A 52 18.63 -11.08 20.67
CA VAL A 52 18.49 -12.12 19.64
C VAL A 52 17.07 -12.69 19.58
N THR A 53 16.51 -13.03 20.74
CA THR A 53 15.18 -13.62 20.89
C THR A 53 14.07 -12.60 20.65
N GLY A 54 14.25 -11.35 21.08
CA GLY A 54 13.29 -10.26 20.83
C GLY A 54 13.17 -9.90 19.35
N ILE A 55 14.27 -9.81 18.61
CA ILE A 55 14.24 -9.57 17.16
C ILE A 55 13.53 -10.71 16.42
N LEU A 56 13.85 -11.97 16.73
CA LEU A 56 13.26 -13.12 16.06
C LEU A 56 11.75 -13.21 16.31
N PHE A 57 11.33 -12.97 17.55
CA PHE A 57 9.93 -13.01 17.93
C PHE A 57 9.14 -11.85 17.31
N LEU A 58 9.66 -10.62 17.42
CA LEU A 58 9.07 -9.45 16.76
C LEU A 58 8.91 -9.73 15.27
N PHE A 59 9.98 -10.09 14.58
CA PHE A 59 9.95 -10.23 13.12
C PHE A 59 8.97 -11.33 12.67
N SER A 60 8.93 -12.46 13.38
CA SER A 60 8.05 -13.58 13.05
C SER A 60 6.56 -13.22 13.21
N PHE A 61 6.19 -12.61 14.34
CA PHE A 61 4.79 -12.24 14.58
C PHE A 61 4.36 -11.02 13.76
N HIS A 62 5.27 -10.04 13.62
CA HIS A 62 5.00 -8.81 12.91
C HIS A 62 4.85 -9.04 11.40
N ILE A 63 5.77 -9.76 10.74
CA ILE A 63 5.60 -10.02 9.31
C ILE A 63 4.35 -10.86 9.01
N TRP A 64 4.00 -11.77 9.93
CA TRP A 64 2.90 -12.69 9.74
C TRP A 64 1.54 -11.99 9.87
N ILE A 65 1.38 -11.07 10.83
CA ILE A 65 0.14 -10.27 10.94
C ILE A 65 -0.06 -9.40 9.70
N ASP A 66 1.00 -8.82 9.15
CA ASP A 66 0.93 -8.03 7.91
C ASP A 66 0.44 -8.88 6.74
N TYR A 67 0.97 -10.09 6.56
CA TYR A 67 0.49 -11.01 5.53
C TYR A 67 -0.96 -11.44 5.75
N ALA A 68 -1.34 -11.79 6.99
CA ALA A 68 -2.71 -12.15 7.31
C ALA A 68 -3.68 -11.00 6.98
N TRP A 69 -3.31 -9.77 7.38
CA TRP A 69 -4.10 -8.58 7.12
C TRP A 69 -4.23 -8.27 5.61
N LEU A 70 -3.13 -8.34 4.85
CA LEU A 70 -3.15 -8.09 3.42
C LEU A 70 -3.97 -9.14 2.65
N ILE A 71 -3.90 -10.41 3.04
CA ILE A 71 -4.71 -11.48 2.44
C ILE A 71 -6.19 -11.25 2.74
N ILE A 72 -6.53 -10.96 4.00
CA ILE A 72 -7.91 -10.69 4.42
C ILE A 72 -8.47 -9.48 3.66
N THR A 73 -7.74 -8.36 3.62
CA THR A 73 -8.18 -7.15 2.93
C THR A 73 -8.31 -7.37 1.42
N SER A 74 -7.36 -8.07 0.79
CA SER A 74 -7.46 -8.46 -0.63
C SER A 74 -8.71 -9.30 -0.91
N TYR A 75 -9.01 -10.27 -0.04
CA TYR A 75 -10.20 -11.11 -0.17
C TYR A 75 -11.50 -10.32 0.03
N LEU A 76 -11.54 -9.42 1.01
CA LEU A 76 -12.68 -8.51 1.22
C LEU A 76 -12.91 -7.61 0.01
N ILE A 77 -11.84 -7.04 -0.57
CA ILE A 77 -11.93 -6.22 -1.77
C ILE A 77 -12.42 -7.05 -2.94
N TYR A 78 -11.89 -8.26 -3.16
CA TYR A 78 -12.31 -9.16 -4.23
C TYR A 78 -13.82 -9.46 -4.15
N ARG A 79 -14.33 -9.81 -2.97
CA ARG A 79 -15.77 -10.00 -2.76
C ARG A 79 -16.56 -8.70 -2.91
N GLY A 80 -16.05 -7.59 -2.36
CA GLY A 80 -16.70 -6.28 -2.44
C GLY A 80 -16.89 -5.81 -3.88
N VAL A 81 -15.86 -5.96 -4.71
CA VAL A 81 -15.91 -5.63 -6.15
C VAL A 81 -16.88 -6.55 -6.90
N SER A 82 -16.97 -7.83 -6.53
CA SER A 82 -17.96 -8.75 -7.11
C SER A 82 -19.41 -8.37 -6.78
N ILE A 83 -19.65 -7.69 -5.66
CA ILE A 83 -20.99 -7.25 -5.23
C ILE A 83 -21.34 -5.88 -5.86
N LEU A 84 -20.33 -5.04 -6.10
CA LEU A 84 -20.50 -3.72 -6.69
C LEU A 84 -20.72 -3.80 -8.20
N LYS A 85 -21.83 -3.25 -8.70
CA LYS A 85 -22.06 -3.11 -10.15
C LYS A 85 -20.90 -2.32 -10.78
N THR A 86 -20.50 -2.71 -11.99
CA THR A 86 -19.36 -2.13 -12.75
C THR A 86 -19.35 -0.60 -12.81
N LYS A 87 -20.52 0.05 -12.86
CA LYS A 87 -20.63 1.52 -12.81
C LYS A 87 -20.15 2.15 -11.50
N PHE A 88 -20.47 1.54 -10.35
CA PHE A 88 -20.06 2.05 -9.04
C PHE A 88 -18.58 1.78 -8.76
N TYR A 89 -18.05 0.64 -9.21
CA TYR A 89 -16.61 0.35 -9.11
C TYR A 89 -15.76 1.37 -9.87
N SER A 90 -16.17 1.73 -11.08
CA SER A 90 -15.47 2.76 -11.87
C SER A 90 -15.55 4.15 -11.22
N ALA A 91 -16.69 4.51 -10.64
CA ALA A 91 -16.85 5.78 -9.92
C ALA A 91 -15.98 5.84 -8.66
N LEU A 92 -15.90 4.73 -7.91
CA LEU A 92 -15.04 4.61 -6.74
C LEU A 92 -13.57 4.84 -7.11
N LEU A 93 -13.06 4.14 -8.13
CA LEU A 93 -11.68 4.27 -8.58
C LEU A 93 -11.32 5.71 -8.97
N ILE A 94 -12.17 6.36 -9.77
CA ILE A 94 -11.96 7.75 -10.19
C ILE A 94 -11.97 8.69 -8.97
N SER A 95 -12.89 8.49 -8.03
CA SER A 95 -12.99 9.30 -6.82
C SER A 95 -11.73 9.17 -5.96
N THR A 96 -11.26 7.95 -5.66
CA THR A 96 -10.02 7.75 -4.91
C THR A 96 -8.80 8.33 -5.61
N SER A 97 -8.71 8.18 -6.94
CA SER A 97 -7.60 8.75 -7.71
C SER A 97 -7.61 10.28 -7.67
N ALA A 98 -8.79 10.91 -7.75
CA ALA A 98 -8.92 12.36 -7.66
C ALA A 98 -8.55 12.89 -6.27
N ILE A 99 -8.98 12.21 -5.20
CA ILE A 99 -8.62 12.54 -3.82
C ILE A 99 -7.10 12.43 -3.62
N LEU A 100 -6.47 11.37 -4.13
CA LEU A 100 -5.01 11.22 -4.05
C LEU A 100 -4.27 12.33 -4.81
N ALA A 101 -4.72 12.65 -6.02
CA ALA A 101 -4.12 13.73 -6.81
C ALA A 101 -4.25 15.09 -6.09
N PHE A 102 -5.42 15.36 -5.51
CA PHE A 102 -5.67 16.57 -4.72
C PHE A 102 -4.73 16.65 -3.51
N TYR A 103 -4.61 15.58 -2.72
CA TYR A 103 -3.67 15.53 -1.60
C TYR A 103 -2.20 15.69 -2.04
N GLY A 104 -1.83 15.09 -3.17
CA GLY A 104 -0.49 15.23 -3.73
C GLY A 104 -0.16 16.69 -4.07
N VAL A 105 -1.06 17.38 -4.77
CA VAL A 105 -0.91 18.81 -5.10
C VAL A 105 -0.93 19.67 -3.83
N TYR A 106 -1.82 19.38 -2.88
CA TYR A 106 -1.92 20.10 -1.62
C TYR A 106 -0.61 20.04 -0.82
N ILE A 107 0.02 18.87 -0.71
CA ILE A 107 1.30 18.71 -0.03
C ILE A 107 2.39 19.54 -0.72
N ILE A 108 2.46 19.55 -2.06
CA ILE A 108 3.45 20.33 -2.81
C ILE A 108 3.27 21.84 -2.55
N LEU A 109 2.02 22.32 -2.59
CA LEU A 109 1.70 23.74 -2.36
C LEU A 109 1.81 24.18 -0.90
N THR A 110 1.65 23.26 0.06
CA THR A 110 1.73 23.57 1.49
C THR A 110 3.17 23.55 2.00
N ILE A 111 4.05 22.77 1.36
CA ILE A 111 5.47 22.68 1.71
C ILE A 111 6.27 23.88 1.15
N PHE A 112 5.76 24.58 0.13
CA PHE A 112 6.35 25.81 -0.42
C PHE A 112 5.65 27.05 0.11
#